data_AF-A0A1C5QUA7-F1
#
_entry.id   AF-A0A1C5QUA7-F1
#
_cell.length_a   1.000
_cell.length_b   1.000
_cell.length_c   1.000
_cell.angle_alpha   90.00
_cell.angle_beta   90.00
_cell.angle_gamma   90.00
#
_symmetry.space_group_name_H-M   'P 1'
#
loop_
_entity.id
_entity.type
_entity.pdbx_description
1 polymer ?
#
loop_
_entity_poly.entity_id
_entity_poly.type
_entity_poly.pdbx_seq_one_letter_code
_entity_poly.pdbx_strand_id
1 'polypeptide(L)' 'MPENQFMLGLKDNAYFQSLPVFIQENIKQSGVTLNSENDLKRLAQNMLQSNTKGTN' A
#
# COMPACT_ATOMS: atom_id res chain seq x y z
N MET A 1 -20.21 2.22 -9.65
CA MET A 1 -19.08 2.58 -8.77
C MET A 1 -18.12 3.39 -9.62
N PRO A 2 -17.77 4.64 -9.27
CA PRO A 2 -16.72 5.35 -10.00
C PRO A 2 -15.42 4.56 -9.87
N GLU A 3 -14.75 4.34 -10.99
CA GLU A 3 -13.47 3.64 -11.03
C GLU A 3 -12.43 4.50 -10.30
N ASN A 4 -11.77 3.94 -9.29
CA ASN A 4 -10.79 4.68 -8.53
C ASN A 4 -9.52 4.87 -9.37
N GLN A 5 -9.38 6.07 -9.94
CA GLN A 5 -8.28 6.42 -10.84
C GLN A 5 -6.89 6.25 -10.20
N PHE A 6 -6.77 6.43 -8.88
CA PHE A 6 -5.52 6.19 -8.17
C PHE A 6 -5.18 4.69 -8.15
N MET A 7 -6.17 3.84 -7.90
CA MET A 7 -5.98 2.38 -7.88
C MET A 7 -5.59 1.84 -9.26
N LEU A 8 -6.07 2.44 -10.36
CA LEU A 8 -5.66 2.08 -11.72
C LEU A 8 -4.16 2.32 -11.94
N GLY A 9 -3.63 3.45 -11.46
CA GLY A 9 -2.23 3.82 -11.56
C GLY A 9 -1.35 3.28 -10.43
N LEU A 10 -1.88 2.47 -9.51
CA LEU A 10 -1.15 2.04 -8.31
C LEU A 10 0.15 1.30 -8.65
N LYS A 11 0.12 0.44 -9.68
CA LYS A 11 1.29 -0.34 -10.10
C LYS A 11 2.40 0.53 -10.70
N ASP A 12 2.04 1.69 -11.23
CA ASP A 12 2.97 2.66 -11.83
C ASP A 12 3.42 3.74 -10.83
N ASN A 13 2.83 3.76 -9.62
CA ASN A 13 3.21 4.70 -8.58
C ASN A 13 4.63 4.41 -8.06
N ALA A 14 5.53 5.39 -8.14
CA ALA A 14 6.93 5.24 -7.75
C ALA A 14 7.11 4.86 -6.27
N TYR A 15 6.27 5.41 -5.37
CA TYR A 15 6.31 5.03 -3.97
C TYR A 15 5.87 3.58 -3.78
N PHE A 16 4.78 3.14 -4.41
CA PHE A 16 4.34 1.75 -4.38
C PHE A 16 5.44 0.77 -4.82
N GLN A 17 6.12 1.06 -5.92
CA GLN A 17 7.21 0.23 -6.43
C GLN A 17 8.44 0.22 -5.50
N SER A 18 8.66 1.28 -4.72
CA SER A 18 9.76 1.35 -3.74
C SER A 18 9.49 0.54 -2.46
N LEU A 19 8.25 0.12 -2.21
CA LEU A 19 7.90 -0.66 -1.03
C LEU A 19 8.43 -2.10 -1.14
N PRO A 20 8.72 -2.78 -0.01
CA PRO A 20 9.07 -4.20 -0.02
C PRO A 20 8.00 -5.05 -0.72
N VAL A 21 8.42 -6.10 -1.43
CA VAL A 21 7.52 -7.00 -2.18
C VAL A 21 6.36 -7.50 -1.32
N PHE A 22 6.62 -7.89 -0.07
CA PHE A 22 5.58 -8.38 0.82
C PHE A 22 4.51 -7.32 1.13
N ILE A 23 4.88 -6.04 1.21
CA ILE A 23 3.93 -4.93 1.40
C ILE A 23 3.09 -4.72 0.14
N GLN A 24 3.73 -4.73 -1.03
CA GLN A 24 3.03 -4.60 -2.31
C GLN A 24 1.98 -5.69 -2.49
N GLU A 25 2.32 -6.95 -2.19
CA GLU A 25 1.39 -8.08 -2.27
C GLU A 25 0.28 -7.97 -1.22
N ASN A 26 0.59 -7.57 0.02
CA ASN A 26 -0.43 -7.33 1.05
C ASN A 26 -1.44 -6.26 0.61
N ILE A 27 -0.98 -5.16 0.02
CA ILE A 27 -1.87 -4.09 -0.47
C ILE A 27 -2.78 -4.62 -1.59
N LYS A 28 -2.24 -5.39 -2.55
CA LYS A 28 -3.02 -6.00 -3.63
C LYS A 28 -4.07 -7.00 -3.11
N GLN A 29 -3.69 -7.82 -2.12
CA GLN A 29 -4.55 -8.88 -1.58
C GLN A 29 -5.59 -8.37 -0.59
N SER A 30 -5.29 -7.29 0.14
CA SER A 30 -6.17 -6.76 1.19
C SER A 30 -7.46 -6.11 0.66
N GLY A 31 -7.55 -5.85 -0.65
CA GLY A 31 -8.73 -5.21 -1.25
C GLY A 31 -8.97 -3.78 -0.78
N VAL A 32 -7.97 -3.16 -0.15
CA VAL A 32 -8.04 -1.76 0.31
C VAL A 32 -8.20 -0.82 -0.87
N THR A 33 -9.07 0.18 -0.71
CA THR A 33 -9.24 1.24 -1.69
C THR A 33 -8.41 2.45 -1.25
N LEU A 34 -7.38 2.78 -2.03
CA LEU A 34 -6.53 3.94 -1.80
C LEU A 34 -6.94 5.06 -2.74
N ASN A 35 -7.13 6.28 -2.25
CA ASN A 35 -7.56 7.41 -3.08
C ASN A 35 -6.41 8.39 -3.36
N SER A 36 -5.28 8.22 -2.69
CA SER A 36 -4.13 9.11 -2.78
C SER A 36 -2.83 8.41 -2.38
N GLU A 37 -1.71 9.02 -2.77
CA GLU A 37 -0.39 8.56 -2.33
C GLU A 37 -0.20 8.70 -0.81
N ASN A 38 -0.85 9.67 -0.18
CA ASN A 38 -0.80 9.83 1.27
C ASN A 38 -1.46 8.65 2.00
N ASP A 39 -2.56 8.13 1.48
CA ASP A 39 -3.21 6.92 2.02
C ASP A 39 -2.29 5.71 1.89
N LEU A 40 -1.66 5.57 0.72
CA LEU A 40 -0.68 4.51 0.46
C LEU A 40 0.51 4.59 1.45
N LYS A 41 1.06 5.79 1.67
CA LYS A 41 2.15 6.01 2.62
C LYS A 41 1.77 5.61 4.03
N ARG A 42 0.61 6.06 4.51
CA ARG A 42 0.11 5.71 5.86
C ARG A 42 -0.10 4.22 6.02
N LEU A 43 -0.73 3.57 5.03
CA LEU A 43 -0.97 2.13 5.06
C LEU A 43 0.34 1.35 5.08
N ALA A 44 1.28 1.68 4.19
CA ALA A 44 2.57 1.04 4.11
C ALA A 44 3.38 1.22 5.40
N GLN A 45 3.37 2.41 5.99
CA GLN A 45 4.02 2.68 7.28
C GLN A 45 3.43 1.84 8.41
N ASN A 46 2.10 1.72 8.47
CA ASN A 46 1.43 0.88 9.47
C ASN A 46 1.83 -0.58 9.31
N MET A 47 1.84 -1.10 8.08
CA MET A 47 2.24 -2.48 7.79
C MET A 47 3.72 -2.74 8.13
N LEU A 48 4.61 -1.80 7.80
CA LEU A 48 6.03 -1.89 8.16
C LEU A 48 6.22 -1.91 9.68
N GLN A 49 5.53 -1.04 10.40
CA GLN A 49 5.59 -0.99 11.87
C GLN A 49 4.98 -2.22 12.55
N SER A 50 3.89 -2.76 12.00
CA SER A 50 3.29 -4.00 12.50
C SER A 50 4.24 -5.18 12.32
N ASN A 51 5.04 -5.21 11.25
CA ASN A 51 6.03 -6.24 11.04
C ASN A 51 7.26 -6.08 11.97
N THR A 52 7.67 -4.85 12.27
CA THR A 52 8.80 -4.62 13.21
C THR A 52 8.41 -4.77 14.68
N LYS A 53 7.13 -4.69 15.04
CA LYS A 53 6.64 -4.85 16.42
C LYS A 53 6.35 -6.31 16.83
N GLY A 54 6.64 -7.28 15.96
CA GLY A 54 6.45 -8.72 16.23
C GLY A 54 7.62 -9.42 16.93
N THR A 55 8.69 -8.72 17.31
CA THR A 55 9.81 -9.28 18.08
C THR A 55 9.94 -8.56 19.42
N ASN A 56 9.22 -9.02 20.43
CA ASN A 56 9.61 -8.83 21.82
C ASN A 56 9.04 -9.95 22.69
#